data_AF-A0A7J6G191-F1
#
_entry.id   AF-A0A7J6G191-F1
#
_cell.length_a   1.000
_cell.length_b   1.000
_cell.length_c   1.000
_cell.angle_alpha   90.00
_cell.angle_beta   90.00
_cell.angle_gamma   90.00
#
_symmetry.space_group_name_H-M   'P 1'
#
loop_
_entity.id
_entity.type
_entity.pdbx_description
1 polymer ?
#
loop_
_entity_poly.entity_id
_entity_poly.type
_entity_poly.pdbx_seq_one_letter_code
_entity_poly.pdbx_strand_id
1 'polypeptide(L)'
;MGANFASAGSGYDDSTANLYITYPTVNQYFDIILRNYEQFVENLYSLGARSIGVTSLPPLGCLPGMITLFGFGKDECVDRLNYDALSFNRRLNSTSQALKQRLDDLNLVVLDLYQPLYSIILINPIQNGTVFGDKKGVLWNRFI
;
A
#
# COMPACT_ATOMS: atom_id res chain seq x y z
N MET A 1 -20.07 4.95 -17.76
CA MET A 1 -19.76 4.03 -16.65
C MET A 1 -18.61 4.63 -15.87
N GLY A 2 -18.87 5.16 -14.66
CA GLY A 2 -17.82 5.73 -13.81
C GLY A 2 -17.24 4.64 -12.91
N ALA A 3 -15.94 4.70 -12.63
CA ALA A 3 -15.27 3.84 -11.67
C ALA A 3 -14.98 4.65 -10.40
N ASN A 4 -15.31 4.10 -9.23
CA ASN A 4 -14.89 4.65 -7.94
C ASN A 4 -13.61 3.92 -7.51
N PHE A 5 -12.58 4.68 -7.14
CA PHE A 5 -11.28 4.15 -6.73
C PHE A 5 -11.14 4.17 -5.20
N ALA A 6 -10.80 3.04 -4.61
CA ALA A 6 -10.37 2.90 -3.22
C ALA A 6 -8.87 2.57 -3.20
N SER A 7 -8.08 3.30 -2.43
CA SER A 7 -6.64 3.03 -2.32
C SER A 7 -6.33 2.30 -1.02
N ALA A 8 -5.62 1.17 -1.08
CA ALA A 8 -4.99 0.60 0.11
C ALA A 8 -3.88 1.52 0.68
N GLY A 9 -3.43 2.51 -0.10
CA GLY A 9 -2.56 3.60 0.33
C GLY A 9 -3.29 4.72 1.09
N SER A 10 -4.60 4.63 1.33
CA SER A 10 -5.29 5.57 2.22
C SER A 10 -4.89 5.41 3.70
N GLY A 11 -4.01 4.46 4.03
CA GLY A 11 -3.44 4.27 5.37
C GLY A 11 -2.22 5.16 5.72
N TYR A 12 -2.00 6.25 4.99
CA TYR A 12 -0.97 7.27 5.28
C TYR A 12 -1.55 8.56 5.89
N ASP A 13 -2.80 8.53 6.38
CA ASP A 13 -3.37 9.63 7.18
C ASP A 13 -2.83 9.57 8.63
N ASP A 14 -2.76 10.71 9.32
CA ASP A 14 -2.27 10.84 10.70
C ASP A 14 -3.02 9.89 11.67
N SER A 15 -4.30 9.60 11.37
CA SER A 15 -5.13 8.64 12.10
C SER A 15 -4.64 7.18 11.96
N THR A 16 -4.07 6.80 10.83
CA THR A 16 -3.58 5.44 10.58
C THR A 16 -2.19 5.18 11.16
N ALA A 17 -1.34 6.22 11.22
CA ALA A 17 -0.09 6.16 11.99
C ALA A 17 -0.35 5.83 13.47
N ASN A 18 -1.43 6.37 14.04
CA ASN A 18 -1.83 6.10 15.43
C ASN A 18 -2.38 4.67 15.63
N LEU A 19 -2.99 4.07 14.60
CA LEU A 19 -3.41 2.67 14.62
C LEU A 19 -2.21 1.71 14.67
N TYR A 20 -1.10 2.00 13.98
CA TYR A 20 0.12 1.19 14.10
C TYR A 20 0.71 1.21 15.51
N ILE A 21 0.57 2.31 16.24
CA ILE A 21 1.03 2.46 17.63
C ILE A 21 0.06 1.76 18.62
N THR A 22 -1.23 1.72 18.29
CA THR A 22 -2.29 1.15 19.16
C THR A 22 -2.41 -0.37 19.03
N TYR A 23 -2.07 -0.96 17.87
CA TYR A 23 -2.17 -2.40 17.64
C TYR A 23 -0.80 -3.09 17.72
N PRO A 24 -0.57 -3.98 18.71
CA PRO A 24 0.76 -4.55 18.98
C PRO A 24 1.27 -5.49 17.88
N THR A 25 0.43 -5.90 16.93
CA THR A 25 0.82 -6.80 15.83
C THR A 25 0.35 -6.33 14.47
N VAL A 26 1.18 -6.56 13.45
CA VAL A 26 0.88 -6.29 12.03
C VAL A 26 -0.41 -6.98 11.57
N ASN A 27 -0.68 -8.19 12.06
CA ASN A 27 -1.91 -8.92 11.69
C ASN A 27 -3.18 -8.24 12.20
N GLN A 28 -3.20 -7.75 13.44
CA GLN A 28 -4.37 -7.03 13.97
C GLN A 28 -4.62 -5.74 13.19
N TYR A 29 -3.55 -5.03 12.83
CA TYR A 29 -3.64 -3.85 11.98
C TYR A 29 -4.24 -4.19 10.60
N PHE A 30 -3.79 -5.28 9.97
CA PHE A 30 -4.34 -5.74 8.69
C PHE A 30 -5.82 -6.11 8.79
N ASP A 31 -6.24 -6.79 9.86
CA ASP A 31 -7.63 -7.18 10.05
C ASP A 31 -8.55 -5.95 10.15
N ILE A 32 -8.09 -4.85 10.73
CA ILE A 32 -8.85 -3.60 10.81
C ILE A 32 -8.95 -2.93 9.46
N ILE A 33 -7.84 -2.82 8.73
CA ILE A 33 -7.87 -2.26 7.38
C ILE A 33 -8.81 -3.05 6.48
N LEU A 34 -8.77 -4.38 6.56
CA LEU A 34 -9.65 -5.25 5.77
C LEU A 34 -11.11 -5.10 6.16
N ARG A 35 -11.43 -4.98 7.45
CA ARG A 35 -12.80 -4.67 7.91
C ARG A 35 -13.29 -3.32 7.40
N ASN A 36 -12.45 -2.29 7.49
CA ASN A 36 -12.81 -0.96 6.98
C ASN A 36 -12.99 -0.97 5.46
N TYR A 37 -12.16 -1.73 4.76
CA TYR A 37 -12.29 -1.97 3.32
C TYR A 37 -13.62 -2.65 2.96
N GLU A 38 -13.99 -3.72 3.66
CA GLU A 38 -15.28 -4.41 3.47
C GLU A 38 -16.44 -3.44 3.65
N GLN A 39 -16.46 -2.71 4.78
CA GLN A 39 -17.50 -1.71 5.06
C GLN A 39 -17.55 -0.61 4.00
N PHE A 40 -16.40 -0.15 3.53
CA PHE A 40 -16.34 0.87 2.49
C PHE A 40 -16.94 0.37 1.17
N VAL A 41 -16.61 -0.86 0.76
CA VAL A 41 -17.19 -1.47 -0.46
C VAL A 41 -18.69 -1.68 -0.32
N GLU A 42 -19.16 -2.20 0.81
CA GLU A 42 -20.59 -2.36 1.09
C GLU A 42 -21.34 -1.04 1.06
N ASN A 43 -20.76 0.03 1.63
CA ASN A 43 -21.34 1.37 1.62
C ASN A 43 -21.39 1.95 0.19
N LEU A 44 -20.33 1.81 -0.60
CA LEU A 44 -20.37 2.23 -2.01
C LEU A 44 -21.42 1.45 -2.79
N TYR A 45 -21.54 0.14 -2.54
CA TYR A 45 -22.54 -0.71 -3.17
C TYR A 45 -23.97 -0.29 -2.83
N SER A 46 -24.23 0.05 -1.56
CA SER A 46 -25.55 0.53 -1.10
C SER A 46 -25.91 1.89 -1.70
N LEU A 47 -24.92 2.72 -2.02
CA LEU A 47 -25.08 3.98 -2.77
C LEU A 47 -25.26 3.77 -4.29
N GLY A 48 -25.29 2.52 -4.77
CA GLY A 48 -25.52 2.19 -6.19
C GLY A 48 -24.25 1.98 -7.01
N ALA A 49 -23.05 2.01 -6.41
CA ALA A 49 -21.84 1.65 -7.13
C ALA A 49 -21.88 0.16 -7.51
N ARG A 50 -21.53 -0.14 -8.77
CA ARG A 50 -21.42 -1.51 -9.29
C ARG A 50 -20.04 -1.81 -9.85
N SER A 51 -19.18 -0.80 -10.00
CA SER A 51 -17.80 -0.97 -10.46
C SER A 51 -16.85 -0.24 -9.53
N ILE A 52 -16.01 -0.99 -8.82
CA ILE A 52 -15.08 -0.48 -7.80
C ILE A 52 -13.68 -1.01 -8.10
N GLY A 53 -12.71 -0.11 -8.17
CA GLY A 53 -11.29 -0.47 -8.27
C GLY A 53 -10.61 -0.32 -6.92
N VAL A 54 -9.85 -1.34 -6.49
CA VAL A 54 -9.02 -1.30 -5.28
C VAL A 54 -7.57 -1.59 -5.63
N THR A 55 -6.61 -0.86 -5.05
CA THR A 55 -5.18 -1.12 -5.30
C THR A 55 -4.58 -2.06 -4.25
N SER A 56 -3.66 -2.94 -4.66
CA SER A 56 -2.83 -3.69 -3.72
C SER A 56 -1.73 -2.81 -3.10
N LEU A 57 -1.09 -3.27 -2.04
CA LEU A 57 0.09 -2.62 -1.46
C LEU A 57 1.30 -2.78 -2.38
N PRO A 58 2.11 -1.71 -2.54
CA PRO A 58 3.39 -1.76 -3.23
C PRO A 58 4.43 -2.55 -2.41
N PRO A 59 5.63 -2.83 -2.97
CA PRO A 59 6.75 -3.41 -2.21
C PRO A 59 7.27 -2.42 -1.15
N LEU A 60 6.62 -2.40 0.02
CA LEU A 60 6.90 -1.44 1.10
C LEU A 60 8.37 -1.45 1.54
N GLY A 61 9.00 -2.63 1.59
CA GLY A 61 10.39 -2.79 2.00
C GLY A 61 11.39 -2.16 1.05
N CYS A 62 11.00 -1.88 -0.19
CA CYS A 62 11.87 -1.23 -1.18
C CYS A 62 11.67 0.29 -1.26
N LEU A 63 10.81 0.87 -0.42
CA LEU A 63 10.60 2.32 -0.39
C LEU A 63 11.77 3.02 0.34
N PRO A 64 12.30 4.14 -0.18
CA PRO A 64 13.47 4.81 0.43
C PRO A 64 13.31 5.15 1.90
N GLY A 65 12.12 5.61 2.32
CA GLY A 65 11.83 5.90 3.72
C GLY A 65 11.86 4.66 4.61
N MET A 66 11.38 3.51 4.09
CA MET A 66 11.38 2.25 4.83
C MET A 66 12.79 1.65 4.94
N ILE A 67 13.60 1.76 3.89
CA ILE A 67 15.02 1.37 3.93
C ILE A 67 15.78 2.23 4.94
N THR A 68 15.54 3.55 4.95
CA THR A 68 16.19 4.47 5.88
C THR A 68 15.87 4.15 7.34
N LEU A 69 14.61 3.82 7.64
CA LEU A 69 14.14 3.56 9.01
C LEU A 69 14.41 2.12 9.47
N PHE A 70 14.28 1.13 8.59
CA PHE A 70 14.26 -0.30 8.94
C PHE A 70 15.33 -1.13 8.21
N GLY A 71 16.15 -0.54 7.35
CA GLY A 71 17.22 -1.21 6.63
C GLY A 71 18.50 -1.43 7.45
N PHE A 72 18.56 -0.91 8.68
CA PHE A 72 19.72 -1.06 9.58
C PHE A 72 21.07 -0.71 8.92
N GLY A 73 21.07 0.33 8.08
CA GLY A 73 22.25 0.80 7.35
C GLY A 73 22.58 0.04 6.06
N LYS A 74 21.73 -0.91 5.65
CA LYS A 74 21.80 -1.54 4.33
C LYS A 74 20.99 -0.75 3.31
N ASP A 75 21.54 -0.57 2.12
CA ASP A 75 20.85 0.04 0.97
C ASP A 75 20.05 -1.02 0.17
N GLU A 76 19.48 -2.00 0.87
CA GLU A 76 18.73 -3.12 0.30
C GLU A 76 17.27 -3.08 0.76
N CYS A 77 16.38 -3.73 -0.01
CA CYS A 77 14.98 -3.86 0.40
C CYS A 77 14.86 -4.60 1.74
N VAL A 78 13.93 -4.15 2.58
CA VAL A 78 13.63 -4.79 3.86
C VAL A 78 12.64 -5.94 3.65
N ASP A 79 13.16 -7.17 3.61
CA ASP A 79 12.38 -8.39 3.31
C ASP A 79 11.14 -8.56 4.18
N ARG A 80 11.24 -8.26 5.48
CA ARG A 80 10.11 -8.36 6.42
C ARG A 80 8.93 -7.50 5.97
N LEU A 81 9.19 -6.26 5.53
CA LEU A 81 8.13 -5.34 5.11
C LEU A 81 7.52 -5.76 3.77
N ASN A 82 8.33 -6.32 2.86
CA ASN A 82 7.83 -6.90 1.62
C ASN A 82 6.97 -8.16 1.86
N TYR A 83 7.38 -9.01 2.81
CA TYR A 83 6.60 -10.17 3.23
C TYR A 83 5.24 -9.75 3.80
N ASP A 84 5.23 -8.74 4.66
CA ASP A 84 4.00 -8.19 5.25
C ASP A 84 3.09 -7.61 4.15
N ALA A 85 3.64 -6.86 3.17
CA ALA A 85 2.89 -6.35 2.03
C ALA A 85 2.25 -7.47 1.18
N LEU A 86 3.00 -8.52 0.86
CA LEU A 86 2.50 -9.70 0.13
C LEU A 86 1.44 -10.46 0.92
N SER A 87 1.60 -10.57 2.24
CA SER A 87 0.61 -11.18 3.15
C SER A 87 -0.70 -10.41 3.11
N PHE A 88 -0.66 -9.08 3.24
CA PHE A 88 -1.83 -8.23 3.14
C PHE A 88 -2.50 -8.34 1.76
N ASN A 89 -1.73 -8.28 0.68
CA ASN A 89 -2.26 -8.37 -0.70
C ASN A 89 -3.03 -9.67 -0.95
N ARG A 90 -2.56 -10.79 -0.38
CA ARG A 90 -3.29 -12.07 -0.43
C ARG A 90 -4.63 -11.98 0.29
N ARG A 91 -4.65 -11.43 1.51
CA ARG A 91 -5.88 -11.25 2.29
C ARG A 91 -6.86 -10.30 1.59
N LEU A 92 -6.38 -9.19 1.04
CA LEU A 92 -7.18 -8.25 0.26
C LEU A 92 -7.88 -8.94 -0.92
N ASN A 93 -7.16 -9.80 -1.64
CA ASN A 93 -7.72 -10.55 -2.77
C ASN A 93 -8.80 -11.54 -2.28
N SER A 94 -8.54 -12.30 -1.22
CA SER A 94 -9.53 -13.21 -0.61
C SER A 94 -10.78 -12.46 -0.15
N THR A 95 -10.63 -11.34 0.56
CA THR A 95 -11.74 -10.48 0.98
C THR A 95 -12.52 -9.94 -0.23
N SER A 96 -11.82 -9.50 -1.27
CA SER A 96 -12.45 -9.00 -2.50
C SER A 96 -13.26 -10.09 -3.21
N GLN A 97 -12.77 -11.33 -3.22
CA GLN A 97 -13.50 -12.47 -3.77
C GLN A 97 -14.75 -12.78 -2.94
N ALA A 98 -14.65 -12.74 -1.61
CA ALA A 98 -15.81 -12.93 -0.73
C ALA A 98 -16.87 -11.84 -0.92
N LEU A 99 -16.46 -10.58 -1.12
CA LEU A 99 -17.37 -9.47 -1.42
C LEU A 99 -18.11 -9.68 -2.74
N LYS A 100 -17.41 -10.10 -3.80
CA LYS A 100 -18.04 -10.43 -5.10
C LYS A 100 -19.06 -11.55 -5.01
N GLN A 101 -18.82 -12.53 -4.14
CA GLN A 101 -19.76 -13.64 -3.93
C GLN A 101 -21.01 -13.24 -3.14
N ARG A 102 -20.90 -12.21 -2.30
CA ARG A 102 -21.96 -11.73 -1.42
C ARG A 102 -22.79 -10.60 -2.03
N LEU A 103 -22.20 -9.82 -2.95
CA LEU A 103 -22.82 -8.65 -3.57
C LEU A 103 -23.03 -8.91 -5.06
N ASP A 104 -24.27 -9.24 -5.43
CA ASP A 104 -24.65 -9.49 -6.81
C ASP A 104 -24.34 -8.28 -7.72
N ASP A 105 -23.97 -8.55 -8.96
CA ASP A 105 -23.59 -7.54 -9.97
C ASP A 105 -22.42 -6.60 -9.58
N LEU A 106 -21.68 -6.89 -8.50
CA LEU A 106 -20.50 -6.11 -8.13
C LEU A 106 -19.28 -6.48 -9.00
N ASN A 107 -18.86 -5.55 -9.85
CA ASN A 107 -17.58 -5.59 -10.54
C ASN A 107 -16.47 -4.94 -9.69
N LEU A 108 -15.83 -5.74 -8.85
CA LEU A 108 -14.69 -5.32 -8.03
C LEU A 108 -13.36 -5.73 -8.69
N VAL A 109 -12.42 -4.80 -8.90
CA VAL A 109 -11.13 -5.12 -9.53
C VAL A 109 -10.01 -4.78 -8.57
N VAL A 110 -9.16 -5.76 -8.25
CA VAL A 110 -7.91 -5.54 -7.51
C VAL A 110 -6.80 -5.21 -8.52
N LEU A 111 -6.29 -3.99 -8.47
CA LEU A 111 -5.18 -3.50 -9.28
C LEU A 111 -3.87 -3.85 -8.57
N ASP A 112 -3.09 -4.74 -9.16
CA ASP A 112 -1.81 -5.12 -8.58
C ASP A 112 -0.75 -4.04 -8.79
N LEU A 113 -0.37 -3.35 -7.71
CA LEU A 113 0.72 -2.40 -7.68
C LEU A 113 2.06 -3.03 -7.30
N TYR A 114 2.06 -4.25 -6.73
CA TYR A 114 3.29 -4.85 -6.22
C TYR A 114 4.25 -5.17 -7.36
N GLN A 115 3.84 -6.01 -8.32
CA GLN A 115 4.73 -6.47 -9.39
C GLN A 115 5.25 -5.32 -10.28
N PRO A 116 4.39 -4.39 -10.77
CA PRO A 116 4.87 -3.30 -11.59
C PRO A 116 5.90 -2.43 -10.86
N LEU A 117 5.61 -2.03 -9.61
CA LEU A 117 6.52 -1.17 -8.85
C LEU A 117 7.80 -1.89 -8.43
N TYR A 118 7.71 -3.16 -8.04
CA TYR A 118 8.88 -3.96 -7.70
C TYR A 118 9.82 -4.08 -8.90
N SER A 119 9.28 -4.34 -10.11
CA SER A 119 10.07 -4.39 -11.33
C SER A 119 10.70 -3.04 -11.68
N ILE A 120 9.98 -1.93 -11.54
CA ILE A 120 10.51 -0.58 -11.81
C ILE A 120 11.68 -0.27 -10.86
N ILE A 121 11.52 -0.56 -9.56
CA ILE A 121 12.55 -0.33 -8.55
C ILE A 121 13.80 -1.16 -8.83
N LEU A 122 13.64 -2.44 -9.20
CA LEU A 122 14.78 -3.34 -9.44
C LEU A 122 15.45 -3.15 -10.80
N ILE A 123 14.71 -2.78 -11.85
CA ILE A 123 15.22 -2.73 -13.23
C ILE A 123 15.81 -1.34 -13.54
N ASN A 124 15.40 -0.25 -12.87
CA ASN A 124 15.87 1.10 -13.17
C ASN A 124 15.99 2.03 -11.94
N PRO A 125 17.07 1.95 -11.14
CA PRO A 125 17.33 2.96 -10.11
C PRO A 125 17.76 4.34 -10.66
N ILE A 126 18.14 4.48 -11.95
CA ILE A 126 18.87 5.69 -12.44
C ILE A 126 18.25 6.38 -13.69
N GLN A 127 17.29 5.80 -14.42
CA GLN A 127 16.80 6.44 -15.66
C GLN A 127 15.54 7.31 -15.53
N ASN A 128 14.75 7.17 -14.46
CA ASN A 128 13.67 8.10 -14.15
C ASN A 128 14.05 8.89 -12.91
N GLY A 129 14.46 10.15 -13.09
CA GLY A 129 14.91 11.05 -12.04
C GLY A 129 13.84 11.44 -11.02
N THR A 130 13.25 10.48 -10.30
CA THR A 130 12.69 10.74 -8.97
C THR A 130 13.82 10.62 -7.97
N VAL A 131 14.61 11.67 -7.92
CA VAL A 131 15.41 11.99 -6.75
C VAL A 131 14.41 12.32 -5.64
N PHE A 132 13.99 11.33 -4.85
CA PHE A 132 13.69 11.58 -3.44
C PHE A 132 15.04 11.61 -2.72
N GLY A 133 15.84 12.60 -3.10
CA GLY A 133 17.15 12.81 -2.54
C GLY A 133 16.98 13.50 -1.21
N ASP A 134 17.43 12.83 -0.17
CA ASP A 134 18.52 13.43 0.59
C ASP A 134 19.72 12.51 0.48
N LYS A 135 20.50 12.74 -0.59
CA LYS A 135 21.90 12.32 -0.60
C LYS A 135 22.58 13.08 0.54
N LYS A 136 22.87 12.35 1.62
CA LYS A 136 23.79 12.67 2.71
C LYS A 136 24.59 13.96 2.48
N GLY A 137 24.22 15.04 3.17
CA GLY A 137 25.16 16.02 3.75
C GLY A 137 26.29 16.62 2.89
N VAL A 138 26.06 17.02 1.63
CA VAL A 138 27.09 17.77 0.85
C VAL A 138 26.63 19.14 0.33
N LEU A 139 25.47 19.66 0.75
CA LEU A 139 24.94 20.96 0.24
C LEU A 139 24.52 21.98 1.31
N TRP A 140 24.94 21.83 2.57
CA TRP A 140 24.66 22.85 3.61
C TRP A 140 25.68 24.00 3.67
N ASN A 141 26.86 23.90 3.04
CA ASN A 141 27.93 24.90 3.16
C ASN A 141 28.00 25.93 2.03
N ARG A 142 26.93 26.13 1.24
CA ARG A 142 26.96 27.10 0.12
C ARG A 142 25.87 28.17 0.18
N PHE A 143 25.13 28.24 1.28
CA PHE A 143 24.09 29.24 1.53
C PHE A 143 24.21 29.88 2.93
N ILE A 144 25.44 30.01 3.43
CA ILE A 144 25.79 30.99 4.47
C ILE A 144 26.86 31.90 3.89
#